data_AF-A0A8C6WI45-F1
#
_entry.id   AF-A0A8C6WI45-F1
#
_cell.length_a   1.000
_cell.length_b   1.000
_cell.length_c   1.000
_cell.angle_alpha   90.00
_cell.angle_beta   90.00
_cell.angle_gamma   90.00
#
_symmetry.space_group_name_H-M   'P 1'
#
loop_
_entity.id
_entity.type
_entity.pdbx_description
1 polymer ?
#
loop_
_entity_poly.entity_id
_entity_poly.type
_entity_poly.pdbx_seq_one_letter_code
_entity_poly.pdbx_strand_id
1 'polypeptide(L)'
;MPESRQYRVSLESIISFICLNISNFKCVTVTGSHVLVSSAGPLTVEDVDLLKNENAAAHKTSMYRMKELVIRRGAPFQMKITFNRPVTPQDMFQVQFRIGESFTLQQGATLLLRVTPAPDAVVGKYLVVVGVALANGLQYTPDSLRLPLYVLFNAFHPDDVVYLQNQSDAHMYVMKDNGVIYVGDYPQYSSKPWNYGQFEAGVLDACIYIMDKSELPIADRGDVVKVCRMASAMINSHDDQGVLVGNWSDDFSLGSPPTLAPVSFAQCWVYAGVLNTFLRCLGLASRVITNFFSAHDNNGNLRTDLVFTADMQPDSRNTRDSIWYQTRHNTR
;
A
#
# COMPACT_ATOMS: atom_id res chain seq x y z
N MET A 1 24.87 14.04 48.19
CA MET A 1 24.40 13.62 46.86
C MET A 1 23.26 14.55 46.47
N PRO A 2 23.30 15.26 45.32
CA PRO A 2 22.18 16.06 44.86
C PRO A 2 21.25 15.24 43.96
N GLU A 3 19.95 15.28 44.24
CA GLU A 3 18.91 14.58 43.47
C GLU A 3 18.72 15.22 42.08
N SER A 4 18.62 14.39 41.05
CA SER A 4 18.34 14.81 39.68
C SER A 4 16.86 15.16 39.49
N ARG A 5 16.51 16.44 39.65
CA ARG A 5 15.17 16.95 39.29
C ARG A 5 14.96 16.83 37.77
N GLN A 6 14.11 15.89 37.35
CA GLN A 6 13.57 15.87 35.98
C GLN A 6 12.59 17.05 35.80
N TYR A 7 12.95 18.00 34.94
CA TYR A 7 12.03 19.05 34.50
C TYR A 7 11.18 18.52 33.35
N ARG A 8 9.87 18.36 33.60
CA ARG A 8 8.88 17.99 32.58
C ARG A 8 8.36 19.27 31.92
N VAL A 9 8.86 19.61 30.74
CA VAL A 9 8.36 20.75 29.96
C VAL A 9 7.21 20.31 29.07
N SER A 10 6.08 21.03 29.11
CA SER A 10 4.94 20.79 28.20
C SER A 10 5.34 21.17 26.77
N LEU A 11 4.99 20.31 25.80
CA LEU A 11 5.29 20.50 24.38
C LEU A 11 4.36 21.50 23.67
N GLU A 12 3.38 22.08 24.36
CA GLU A 12 2.31 22.89 23.77
C GLU A 12 2.76 24.30 23.30
N SER A 13 3.92 24.80 23.76
CA SER A 13 4.23 26.23 23.69
C SER A 13 5.05 26.74 22.49
N ILE A 14 5.41 25.90 21.49
CA ILE A 14 6.41 26.29 20.46
C ILE A 14 5.91 26.17 19.00
N ILE A 15 4.88 25.39 18.69
CA ILE A 15 4.51 25.10 17.28
C ILE A 15 3.37 26.02 16.79
N SER A 16 3.73 27.23 16.37
CA SER A 16 2.88 27.98 15.43
C SER A 16 3.01 27.38 14.03
N PHE A 17 1.92 26.80 13.52
CA PHE A 17 1.87 26.14 12.22
C PHE A 17 1.96 27.13 11.05
N ILE A 18 2.82 26.85 10.08
CA ILE A 18 2.66 27.30 8.69
C ILE A 18 2.71 26.07 7.78
N CYS A 19 1.56 25.74 7.18
CA CYS A 19 1.44 24.61 6.25
C CYS A 19 1.90 24.99 4.83
N LEU A 20 2.79 24.18 4.25
CA LEU A 20 3.06 24.15 2.80
C LEU A 20 2.97 22.71 2.24
N ASN A 21 1.76 22.16 2.34
CA ASN A 21 1.00 21.49 1.28
C ASN A 21 1.67 20.50 0.28
N ILE A 22 2.77 19.82 0.61
CA ILE A 22 3.29 18.70 -0.21
C ILE A 22 3.56 17.42 0.61
N SER A 23 3.96 17.52 1.89
CA SER A 23 4.24 16.35 2.73
C SER A 23 3.22 16.16 3.86
N ASN A 24 2.35 15.15 3.73
CA ASN A 24 1.36 14.74 4.75
C ASN A 24 2.02 14.04 5.97
N PHE A 25 3.09 14.58 6.55
CA PHE A 25 3.81 13.98 7.70
C PHE A 25 4.03 15.02 8.80
N LYS A 26 3.63 14.69 10.04
CA LYS A 26 3.88 15.47 11.25
C LYS A 26 5.04 14.87 12.03
N CYS A 27 5.93 15.69 12.57
CA CYS A 27 7.14 15.24 13.27
C CYS A 27 7.19 15.80 14.71
N VAL A 28 7.53 14.95 15.68
CA VAL A 28 7.70 15.32 17.09
C VAL A 28 8.95 14.64 17.65
N THR A 29 9.88 15.43 18.19
CA THR A 29 11.03 14.94 18.96
C THR A 29 10.59 14.25 20.26
N VAL A 30 11.09 13.04 20.52
CA VAL A 30 10.75 12.24 21.72
C VAL A 30 11.81 12.35 22.82
N THR A 31 13.09 12.26 22.45
CA THR A 31 14.21 12.38 23.39
C THR A 31 15.43 12.99 22.71
N GLY A 32 16.12 13.87 23.44
CA GLY A 32 17.41 14.43 23.05
C GLY A 32 18.22 14.77 24.31
N SER A 33 19.45 14.26 24.40
CA SER A 33 20.40 14.63 25.45
C SER A 33 21.10 15.93 25.07
N HIS A 34 20.74 17.03 25.73
CA HIS A 34 21.49 18.28 25.61
C HIS A 34 22.85 18.15 26.30
N VAL A 35 23.91 18.09 25.50
CA VAL A 35 25.29 18.24 25.98
C VAL A 35 25.85 19.53 25.40
N LEU A 36 26.20 20.47 26.28
CA LEU A 36 26.86 21.72 25.88
C LEU A 36 28.33 21.39 25.54
N VAL A 37 28.64 21.29 24.25
CA VAL A 37 30.00 21.10 23.73
C VAL A 37 30.31 22.21 22.74
N SER A 38 31.52 22.78 22.79
CA SER A 38 31.97 23.76 21.78
C SER A 38 32.06 23.09 20.40
N SER A 39 31.52 23.75 19.38
CA SER A 39 31.28 23.15 18.07
C SER A 39 32.56 22.78 17.32
N ALA A 40 32.84 21.48 17.23
CA ALA A 40 33.82 20.93 16.30
C ALA A 40 33.17 20.72 14.91
N GLY A 41 33.35 21.67 14.01
CA GLY A 41 33.03 21.51 12.59
C GLY A 41 31.54 21.46 12.21
N PRO A 42 31.24 21.31 10.90
CA PRO A 42 29.89 21.17 10.38
C PRO A 42 29.25 19.86 10.86
N LEU A 43 27.94 19.91 11.08
CA LEU A 43 27.14 18.74 11.42
C LEU A 43 26.96 17.86 10.18
N THR A 44 27.19 16.54 10.30
CA THR A 44 26.94 15.57 9.24
C THR A 44 26.20 14.35 9.78
N VAL A 45 25.30 13.79 8.98
CA VAL A 45 24.59 12.53 9.30
C VAL A 45 25.54 11.36 9.06
N GLU A 46 25.69 10.49 10.05
CA GLU A 46 26.49 9.26 9.95
C GLU A 46 25.63 8.01 9.70
N ASP A 47 24.43 7.98 10.28
CA ASP A 47 23.53 6.83 10.18
C ASP A 47 22.05 7.26 10.35
N VAL A 48 21.15 6.48 9.75
CA VAL A 48 19.69 6.63 9.86
C VAL A 48 19.09 5.25 10.06
N ASP A 49 18.41 5.04 11.20
CA ASP A 49 17.73 3.80 11.52
C ASP A 49 16.21 4.04 11.62
N LEU A 50 15.43 3.27 10.86
CA LEU A 50 13.97 3.31 10.87
C LEU A 50 13.34 2.39 11.92
N LEU A 51 14.10 1.84 12.87
CA LEU A 51 13.62 1.07 14.03
C LEU A 51 12.59 0.01 13.63
N LYS A 52 12.99 -0.79 12.64
CA LYS A 52 12.06 -1.55 11.80
C LYS A 52 11.19 -2.52 12.60
N ASN A 53 11.78 -3.25 13.56
CA ASN A 53 11.10 -4.35 14.23
C ASN A 53 9.96 -3.83 15.11
N GLU A 54 10.25 -2.78 15.87
CA GLU A 54 9.35 -2.06 16.76
C GLU A 54 8.20 -1.43 15.97
N ASN A 55 8.54 -0.72 14.89
CA ASN A 55 7.54 -0.07 14.03
C ASN A 55 6.68 -1.10 13.28
N ALA A 56 7.26 -2.15 12.71
CA ALA A 56 6.50 -3.14 11.97
C ALA A 56 5.52 -3.90 12.89
N ALA A 57 5.89 -4.12 14.16
CA ALA A 57 4.99 -4.69 15.16
C ALA A 57 3.84 -3.72 15.49
N ALA A 58 4.14 -2.45 15.78
CA ALA A 58 3.13 -1.42 16.08
C ALA A 58 2.13 -1.21 14.92
N HIS A 59 2.63 -1.24 13.68
CA HIS A 59 1.85 -1.00 12.45
C HIS A 59 1.14 -2.25 11.90
N LYS A 60 1.31 -3.43 12.52
CA LYS A 60 0.77 -4.72 12.04
C LYS A 60 1.24 -5.03 10.61
N THR A 61 2.56 -4.94 10.42
CA THR A 61 3.27 -5.12 9.14
C THR A 61 4.51 -6.04 9.29
N SER A 62 4.75 -6.64 10.46
CA SER A 62 5.86 -7.60 10.66
C SER A 62 5.82 -8.84 9.76
N MET A 63 4.70 -9.13 9.10
CA MET A 63 4.53 -10.32 8.26
C MET A 63 5.13 -10.15 6.84
N TYR A 64 5.25 -8.91 6.33
CA TYR A 64 5.80 -8.65 5.00
C TYR A 64 7.27 -9.09 4.91
N ARG A 65 7.57 -10.07 4.04
CA ARG A 65 8.90 -10.65 3.85
C ARG A 65 9.81 -9.78 2.98
N MET A 66 10.20 -8.63 3.52
CA MET A 66 11.10 -7.67 2.87
C MET A 66 12.09 -7.05 3.86
N LYS A 67 13.11 -6.32 3.39
CA LYS A 67 14.15 -5.73 4.25
C LYS A 67 13.77 -4.36 4.79
N GLU A 68 13.02 -3.61 4.01
CA GLU A 68 12.57 -2.25 4.19
C GLU A 68 11.49 -2.15 5.28
N LEU A 69 11.23 -0.95 5.80
CA LEU A 69 10.13 -0.71 6.72
C LEU A 69 8.82 -0.49 5.95
N VAL A 70 7.76 -1.17 6.41
CA VAL A 70 6.38 -0.95 6.00
C VAL A 70 5.60 -0.40 7.19
N ILE A 71 4.93 0.74 7.01
CA ILE A 71 4.03 1.37 7.98
C ILE A 71 2.64 1.57 7.38
N ARG A 72 1.67 1.95 8.22
CA ARG A 72 0.33 2.36 7.82
C ARG A 72 0.12 3.84 8.17
N ARG A 73 -0.56 4.57 7.28
CA ARG A 73 -0.82 6.00 7.44
C ARG A 73 -1.68 6.31 8.67
N GLY A 74 -1.69 7.56 9.14
CA GLY A 74 -2.33 7.97 10.40
C GLY A 74 -1.58 7.58 11.68
N ALA A 75 -0.84 6.46 11.69
CA ALA A 75 -0.18 5.95 12.90
C ALA A 75 1.28 6.45 13.04
N PRO A 76 1.76 6.75 14.27
CA PRO A 76 3.15 7.15 14.51
C PRO A 76 4.15 6.00 14.32
N PHE A 77 5.31 6.28 13.74
CA PHE A 77 6.50 5.42 13.75
C PHE A 77 7.69 6.19 14.33
N GLN A 78 8.73 5.49 14.75
CA GLN A 78 9.96 6.07 15.30
C GLN A 78 11.13 5.96 14.32
N MET A 79 12.03 6.94 14.31
CA MET A 79 13.32 6.81 13.63
C MET A 79 14.43 7.46 14.45
N LYS A 80 15.65 6.93 14.32
CA LYS A 80 16.85 7.41 14.97
C LYS A 80 17.81 7.96 13.92
N ILE A 81 18.33 9.16 14.12
CA ILE A 81 19.37 9.76 13.28
C ILE A 81 20.63 9.92 14.13
N THR A 82 21.77 9.43 13.65
CA THR A 82 23.08 9.56 14.29
C THR A 82 23.91 10.60 13.54
N PHE A 83 24.58 11.49 14.28
CA PHE A 83 25.39 12.58 13.73
C PHE A 83 26.84 12.50 14.24
N ASN A 84 27.77 13.06 13.47
CA ASN A 84 29.22 13.12 13.78
C ASN A 84 29.59 13.82 15.10
N ARG A 85 28.65 14.60 15.66
CA ARG A 85 28.77 15.23 16.96
C ARG A 85 27.38 15.51 17.54
N PRO A 86 27.27 15.81 18.85
CA PRO A 86 26.05 16.38 19.40
C PRO A 86 25.62 17.65 18.65
N VAL A 87 24.31 17.75 18.38
CA VAL A 87 23.65 18.95 17.86
C VAL A 87 23.46 19.97 18.97
N THR A 88 23.77 21.19 18.61
CA THR A 88 23.55 22.40 19.38
C THR A 88 22.24 23.07 18.95
N PRO A 89 21.64 23.97 19.76
CA PRO A 89 20.45 24.74 19.34
C PRO A 89 20.64 25.54 18.03
N GLN A 90 21.87 25.74 17.58
CA GLN A 90 22.23 26.45 16.35
C GLN A 90 22.21 25.57 15.09
N ASP A 91 22.36 24.24 15.19
CA ASP A 91 22.36 23.40 13.98
C ASP A 91 20.93 23.14 13.50
N MET A 92 20.68 23.26 12.20
CA MET A 92 19.37 23.01 11.60
C MET A 92 19.42 21.81 10.65
N PHE A 93 18.40 20.97 10.66
CA PHE A 93 18.22 19.93 9.64
C PHE A 93 16.74 19.67 9.31
N GLN A 94 16.53 18.81 8.32
CA GLN A 94 15.23 18.39 7.84
C GLN A 94 15.20 16.90 7.52
N VAL A 95 14.04 16.29 7.70
CA VAL A 95 13.76 14.92 7.27
C VAL A 95 12.70 15.01 6.19
N GLN A 96 13.03 14.49 5.02
CA GLN A 96 12.20 14.52 3.84
C GLN A 96 11.70 13.10 3.52
N PHE A 97 10.39 12.96 3.42
CA PHE A 97 9.72 11.76 2.93
C PHE A 97 9.32 12.04 1.48
N ARG A 98 10.13 11.58 0.52
CA ARG A 98 9.94 11.87 -0.91
C ARG A 98 9.07 10.79 -1.57
N ILE A 99 7.93 11.20 -2.12
CA ILE A 99 7.13 10.41 -3.09
C ILE A 99 6.75 11.37 -4.23
N GLY A 100 7.71 11.64 -5.11
CA GLY A 100 7.79 12.94 -5.78
C GLY A 100 8.39 14.02 -4.86
N GLU A 101 8.14 15.29 -5.15
CA GLU A 101 8.76 16.45 -4.47
C GLU A 101 8.21 16.70 -3.04
N SER A 102 8.79 17.63 -2.26
CA SER A 102 9.18 17.31 -0.86
C SER A 102 8.99 18.40 0.26
N PHE A 103 9.91 18.43 1.26
CA PHE A 103 10.00 19.09 2.61
C PHE A 103 9.78 18.09 3.81
N THR A 104 10.05 18.35 5.12
CA THR A 104 10.25 19.60 5.95
C THR A 104 11.18 19.38 7.20
N LEU A 105 11.35 20.38 8.09
CA LEU A 105 12.42 20.53 9.13
C LEU A 105 12.18 19.98 10.56
N GLN A 106 13.26 19.62 11.33
CA GLN A 106 13.44 19.65 12.82
C GLN A 106 14.94 19.49 13.25
N GLN A 107 15.32 19.75 14.53
CA GLN A 107 16.72 19.73 15.07
C GLN A 107 16.95 18.65 16.16
N GLY A 108 18.19 18.14 16.37
CA GLY A 108 18.59 17.33 17.55
C GLY A 108 19.77 16.34 17.42
N ALA A 109 20.43 16.00 18.54
CA ALA A 109 21.85 15.56 18.63
C ALA A 109 22.17 14.10 18.28
N THR A 110 21.23 13.23 18.57
CA THR A 110 21.07 11.89 18.04
C THR A 110 19.60 11.66 18.30
N LEU A 111 18.79 11.86 17.27
CA LEU A 111 17.41 12.26 17.49
C LEU A 111 16.48 11.07 17.33
N LEU A 112 15.81 10.70 18.41
CA LEU A 112 14.65 9.83 18.34
C LEU A 112 13.44 10.68 17.95
N LEU A 113 13.10 10.64 16.67
CA LEU A 113 11.93 11.28 16.10
C LEU A 113 10.74 10.32 16.16
N ARG A 114 9.56 10.84 16.54
CA ARG A 114 8.29 10.19 16.26
C ARG A 114 7.62 10.93 15.11
N VAL A 115 7.40 10.23 14.02
CA VAL A 115 6.82 10.76 12.79
C VAL A 115 5.45 10.12 12.58
N THR A 116 4.45 10.92 12.24
CA THR A 116 3.07 10.48 11.98
C THR A 116 2.68 10.91 10.57
N PRO A 117 2.54 9.99 9.60
CA PRO A 117 1.86 10.28 8.35
C PRO A 117 0.39 10.63 8.65
N ALA A 118 -0.20 11.56 7.93
CA ALA A 118 -1.62 11.89 8.09
C ALA A 118 -2.51 10.71 7.63
N PRO A 119 -3.76 10.60 8.10
CA PRO A 119 -4.65 9.49 7.74
C PRO A 119 -5.05 9.45 6.25
N ASP A 120 -4.80 10.51 5.50
CA ASP A 120 -5.04 10.66 4.07
C ASP A 120 -3.75 10.58 3.22
N ALA A 121 -2.60 10.31 3.85
CA ALA A 121 -1.31 10.29 3.15
C ALA A 121 -1.31 9.31 1.96
N VAL A 122 -0.57 9.70 0.91
CA VAL A 122 -0.36 8.93 -0.31
C VAL A 122 0.20 7.54 0.03
N VAL A 123 -0.39 6.50 -0.54
CA VAL A 123 0.07 5.12 -0.40
C VAL A 123 1.12 4.80 -1.46
N GLY A 124 2.24 4.21 -1.04
CA GLY A 124 3.35 3.90 -1.94
C GLY A 124 4.71 3.76 -1.25
N LYS A 125 5.76 3.75 -2.08
CA LYS A 125 7.17 3.67 -1.68
C LYS A 125 7.78 5.06 -1.65
N TYR A 126 8.12 5.52 -0.45
CA TYR A 126 8.81 6.77 -0.18
C TYR A 126 10.31 6.55 -0.10
N LEU A 127 11.09 7.59 -0.37
CA LEU A 127 12.51 7.67 -0.05
C LEU A 127 12.73 8.63 1.12
N VAL A 128 13.30 8.13 2.22
CA VAL A 128 13.69 8.94 3.38
C VAL A 128 15.05 9.57 3.11
N VAL A 129 15.13 10.90 3.18
CA VAL A 129 16.35 11.68 2.99
C VAL A 129 16.48 12.68 4.13
N VAL A 130 17.66 12.80 4.74
CA VAL A 130 17.94 13.81 5.77
C VAL A 130 18.81 14.90 5.15
N GLY A 131 18.51 16.16 5.41
CA GLY A 131 19.30 17.30 4.91
C GLY A 131 19.70 18.23 6.04
N VAL A 132 20.99 18.48 6.22
CA VAL A 132 21.53 19.44 7.21
C VAL A 132 21.69 20.79 6.54
N ALA A 133 21.24 21.86 7.20
CA ALA A 133 21.44 23.23 6.73
C ALA A 133 22.81 23.75 7.18
N LEU A 134 23.57 24.25 6.22
CA LEU A 134 24.89 24.87 6.38
C LEU A 134 24.84 26.30 5.84
N ALA A 135 25.89 27.09 6.09
CA ALA A 135 25.99 28.49 5.66
C ALA A 135 25.88 28.69 4.13
N ASN A 136 26.08 27.64 3.34
CA ASN A 136 26.02 27.62 1.88
C ASN A 136 24.83 26.82 1.30
N GLY A 137 23.88 26.36 2.12
CA GLY A 137 22.69 25.63 1.67
C GLY A 137 22.47 24.30 2.39
N LEU A 138 21.71 23.39 1.77
CA LEU A 138 21.34 22.10 2.35
C LEU A 138 22.27 20.98 1.85
N GLN A 139 22.98 20.33 2.77
CA GLN A 139 23.73 19.09 2.50
C GLN A 139 22.84 17.88 2.83
N TYR A 140 22.46 17.11 1.81
CA TYR A 140 21.67 15.89 1.98
C TYR A 140 22.53 14.67 2.33
N THR A 141 21.89 13.65 2.90
CA THR A 141 22.50 12.33 3.09
C THR A 141 22.99 11.74 1.76
N PRO A 142 24.16 11.07 1.78
CA PRO A 142 24.63 10.29 0.63
C PRO A 142 23.62 9.19 0.31
N ASP A 143 23.63 8.72 -0.94
CA ASP A 143 22.71 7.70 -1.45
C ASP A 143 22.69 6.43 -0.59
N SER A 144 23.82 6.06 0.01
CA SER A 144 23.97 4.92 0.94
C SER A 144 23.19 5.04 2.26
N LEU A 145 22.77 6.25 2.64
CA LEU A 145 21.98 6.53 3.84
C LEU A 145 20.52 6.95 3.52
N ARG A 146 20.08 6.78 2.26
CA ARG A 146 18.67 6.97 1.88
C ARG A 146 17.93 5.64 1.99
N LEU A 147 16.85 5.63 2.77
CA LEU A 147 16.12 4.41 3.09
C LEU A 147 14.73 4.39 2.44
N PRO A 148 14.29 3.26 1.85
CA PRO A 148 12.92 3.11 1.42
C PRO A 148 11.97 2.96 2.60
N LEU A 149 10.79 3.60 2.52
CA LEU A 149 9.71 3.49 3.48
C LEU A 149 8.40 3.24 2.72
N TYR A 150 7.71 2.14 3.01
CA TYR A 150 6.41 1.85 2.41
C TYR A 150 5.31 2.34 3.34
N VAL A 151 4.35 3.11 2.80
CA VAL A 151 3.21 3.62 3.55
C VAL A 151 1.94 3.05 2.94
N LEU A 152 1.14 2.37 3.76
CA LEU A 152 -0.06 1.65 3.36
C LEU A 152 -1.34 2.27 3.95
N PHE A 153 -2.50 1.86 3.43
CA PHE A 153 -3.80 2.13 4.04
C PHE A 153 -3.89 1.50 5.44
N ASN A 154 -4.70 2.12 6.32
CA ASN A 154 -4.78 1.76 7.72
C ASN A 154 -6.21 1.40 8.19
N ALA A 155 -6.65 0.19 7.86
CA ALA A 155 -7.90 -0.38 8.37
C ALA A 155 -7.99 -0.49 9.91
N PHE A 156 -6.92 -0.15 10.65
CA PHE A 156 -6.86 -0.18 12.12
C PHE A 156 -6.88 1.21 12.78
N HIS A 157 -6.93 2.30 12.02
CA HIS A 157 -6.90 3.67 12.54
C HIS A 157 -8.22 4.41 12.29
N PRO A 158 -8.89 4.96 13.32
CA PRO A 158 -10.25 5.49 13.19
C PRO A 158 -10.41 6.66 12.22
N ASP A 159 -9.36 7.46 12.04
CA ASP A 159 -9.38 8.62 11.13
C ASP A 159 -9.05 8.25 9.66
N ASP A 160 -8.72 6.99 9.36
CA ASP A 160 -8.53 6.54 7.97
C ASP A 160 -9.88 6.10 7.38
N VAL A 161 -10.19 6.54 6.15
CA VAL A 161 -11.43 6.20 5.43
C VAL A 161 -11.67 4.69 5.27
N VAL A 162 -10.62 3.87 5.39
CA VAL A 162 -10.71 2.40 5.29
C VAL A 162 -10.85 1.69 6.65
N TYR A 163 -11.06 2.43 7.73
CA TYR A 163 -11.15 1.89 9.08
C TYR A 163 -12.22 0.80 9.24
N LEU A 164 -11.83 -0.32 9.85
CA LEU A 164 -12.76 -1.33 10.33
C LEU A 164 -12.81 -1.30 11.86
N GLN A 165 -13.95 -0.85 12.38
CA GLN A 165 -14.23 -0.78 13.82
C GLN A 165 -14.08 -2.15 14.49
N ASN A 166 -14.57 -3.22 13.83
CA ASN A 166 -14.40 -4.59 14.29
C ASN A 166 -12.99 -5.11 13.95
N GLN A 167 -12.16 -5.32 14.97
CA GLN A 167 -10.79 -5.81 14.82
C GLN A 167 -10.72 -7.24 14.26
N SER A 168 -11.75 -8.08 14.49
CA SER A 168 -11.83 -9.42 13.90
C SER A 168 -12.07 -9.36 12.39
N ASP A 169 -12.88 -8.41 11.92
CA ASP A 169 -13.09 -8.16 10.49
C ASP A 169 -11.82 -7.57 9.86
N ALA A 170 -11.14 -6.63 10.53
CA ALA A 170 -9.85 -6.12 10.08
C ALA A 170 -8.81 -7.22 9.92
N HIS A 171 -8.74 -8.15 10.88
CA HIS A 171 -7.87 -9.32 10.78
C HIS A 171 -8.29 -10.27 9.63
N MET A 172 -9.58 -10.56 9.47
CA MET A 172 -10.11 -11.45 8.44
C MET A 172 -9.94 -10.90 7.01
N TYR A 173 -10.18 -9.60 6.82
CA TYR A 173 -10.26 -8.99 5.49
C TYR A 173 -8.96 -8.29 5.05
N VAL A 174 -7.99 -8.08 5.93
CA VAL A 174 -6.66 -7.52 5.60
C VAL A 174 -5.52 -8.51 5.91
N MET A 175 -5.53 -9.14 7.10
CA MET A 175 -4.38 -9.88 7.61
C MET A 175 -4.35 -11.37 7.23
N LYS A 176 -5.47 -11.95 6.79
CA LYS A 176 -5.47 -13.33 6.25
C LYS A 176 -4.89 -13.36 4.83
N ASP A 177 -3.91 -14.22 4.63
CA ASP A 177 -3.18 -14.44 3.37
C ASP A 177 -3.65 -15.67 2.60
N ASN A 178 -4.54 -16.46 3.18
CA ASN A 178 -5.27 -17.51 2.50
C ASN A 178 -6.78 -17.24 2.51
N GLY A 179 -7.49 -17.91 1.60
CA GLY A 179 -8.92 -17.81 1.48
C GLY A 179 -9.53 -18.99 0.72
N VAL A 180 -10.82 -18.85 0.45
CA VAL A 180 -11.62 -19.84 -0.27
C VAL A 180 -12.44 -19.09 -1.32
N ILE A 181 -12.46 -19.61 -2.54
CA ILE A 181 -13.29 -19.11 -3.64
C ILE A 181 -14.28 -20.20 -4.00
N TYR A 182 -15.58 -19.88 -3.99
CA TYR A 182 -16.62 -20.82 -4.39
C TYR A 182 -16.70 -20.90 -5.92
N VAL A 183 -16.79 -22.12 -6.43
CA VAL A 183 -16.86 -22.44 -7.86
C VAL A 183 -17.75 -23.65 -8.08
N GLY A 184 -18.34 -23.80 -9.26
CA GLY A 184 -19.45 -24.71 -9.50
C GLY A 184 -20.75 -23.93 -9.74
N ASP A 185 -21.88 -24.63 -9.87
CA ASP A 185 -23.17 -23.98 -10.11
C ASP A 185 -24.18 -24.42 -9.06
N TYR A 186 -25.14 -23.58 -8.70
CA TYR A 186 -26.14 -23.97 -7.71
C TYR A 186 -27.06 -25.07 -8.29
N PRO A 187 -27.35 -26.16 -7.54
CA PRO A 187 -26.95 -26.43 -6.15
C PRO A 187 -25.61 -27.17 -5.99
N GLN A 188 -25.02 -27.69 -7.07
CA GLN A 188 -23.75 -28.45 -7.07
C GLN A 188 -22.51 -27.52 -7.14
N TYR A 189 -22.30 -26.73 -6.09
CA TYR A 189 -21.09 -25.92 -5.95
C TYR A 189 -20.06 -26.57 -5.02
N SER A 190 -18.81 -26.16 -5.20
CA SER A 190 -17.64 -26.58 -4.46
C SER A 190 -16.84 -25.35 -4.02
N SER A 191 -15.72 -25.57 -3.35
CA SER A 191 -14.84 -24.49 -2.91
C SER A 191 -13.38 -24.80 -3.20
N LYS A 192 -12.65 -23.86 -3.77
CA LYS A 192 -11.21 -23.96 -4.02
C LYS A 192 -10.45 -23.11 -3.00
N PRO A 193 -9.43 -23.66 -2.31
CA PRO A 193 -8.52 -22.83 -1.52
C PRO A 193 -7.72 -21.92 -2.46
N TRP A 194 -7.46 -20.70 -1.99
CA TRP A 194 -6.62 -19.73 -2.70
C TRP A 194 -5.57 -19.17 -1.75
N ASN A 195 -4.33 -19.09 -2.21
CA ASN A 195 -3.26 -18.39 -1.51
C ASN A 195 -3.20 -16.96 -2.06
N TYR A 196 -3.62 -15.97 -1.27
CA TYR A 196 -3.44 -14.57 -1.62
C TYR A 196 -1.96 -14.16 -1.49
N GLY A 197 -1.26 -14.67 -0.47
CA GLY A 197 0.18 -14.53 -0.33
C GLY A 197 0.71 -13.09 -0.25
N GLN A 198 -0.11 -12.11 0.17
CA GLN A 198 0.23 -10.68 0.09
C GLN A 198 1.45 -10.25 0.92
N PHE A 199 1.97 -11.14 1.76
CA PHE A 199 3.16 -10.92 2.59
C PHE A 199 4.41 -11.61 2.06
N GLU A 200 4.31 -12.37 0.97
CA GLU A 200 5.47 -13.03 0.35
C GLU A 200 6.42 -12.03 -0.32
N ALA A 201 7.69 -12.45 -0.44
CA ALA A 201 8.75 -11.58 -0.94
C ALA A 201 8.45 -11.08 -2.36
N GLY A 202 8.58 -9.77 -2.57
CA GLY A 202 8.32 -9.11 -3.86
C GLY A 202 6.85 -8.83 -4.18
N VAL A 203 5.87 -9.36 -3.42
CA VAL A 203 4.44 -9.11 -3.72
C VAL A 203 4.04 -7.66 -3.46
N LEU A 204 4.55 -7.03 -2.40
CA LEU A 204 4.30 -5.60 -2.17
C LEU A 204 4.97 -4.73 -3.24
N ASP A 205 6.21 -5.04 -3.63
CA ASP A 205 6.89 -4.34 -4.73
C ASP A 205 6.13 -4.46 -6.05
N ALA A 206 5.58 -5.64 -6.37
CA ALA A 206 4.71 -5.82 -7.53
C ALA A 206 3.43 -4.97 -7.44
N CYS A 207 2.82 -4.83 -6.26
CA CYS A 207 1.65 -3.96 -6.07
C CYS A 207 2.01 -2.47 -6.23
N ILE A 208 3.18 -2.03 -5.76
CA ILE A 208 3.66 -0.66 -6.03
C ILE A 208 3.94 -0.47 -7.53
N TYR A 209 4.61 -1.43 -8.17
CA TYR A 209 4.91 -1.40 -9.61
C TYR A 209 3.66 -1.32 -10.49
N ILE A 210 2.57 -2.02 -10.14
CA ILE A 210 1.28 -1.90 -10.82
C ILE A 210 0.76 -0.45 -10.76
N MET A 211 0.85 0.21 -9.60
CA MET A 211 0.49 1.63 -9.48
C MET A 211 1.43 2.54 -10.26
N ASP A 212 2.72 2.22 -10.35
CA ASP A 212 3.72 2.97 -11.14
C ASP A 212 3.60 2.75 -12.65
N LYS A 213 2.95 1.68 -13.09
CA LYS A 213 2.62 1.42 -14.50
C LYS A 213 1.25 1.94 -14.93
N SER A 214 0.34 2.16 -13.98
CA SER A 214 -0.93 2.82 -14.24
C SER A 214 -0.77 4.32 -14.50
N GLU A 215 -1.76 4.94 -15.15
CA GLU A 215 -1.84 6.40 -15.30
C GLU A 215 -2.29 7.14 -14.01
N LEU A 216 -2.46 6.43 -12.87
CA LEU A 216 -2.92 7.03 -11.62
C LEU A 216 -1.88 8.01 -11.04
N PRO A 217 -2.18 9.33 -10.95
CA PRO A 217 -1.25 10.31 -10.41
C PRO A 217 -0.84 9.98 -8.98
N ILE A 218 0.42 10.25 -8.62
CA ILE A 218 0.94 9.94 -7.27
C ILE A 218 0.08 10.58 -6.17
N ALA A 219 -0.35 11.83 -6.35
CA ALA A 219 -1.22 12.54 -5.41
C ALA A 219 -2.56 11.82 -5.16
N ASP A 220 -3.05 11.07 -6.13
CA ASP A 220 -4.33 10.36 -6.07
C ASP A 220 -4.24 8.97 -5.41
N ARG A 221 -3.04 8.45 -5.13
CA ARG A 221 -2.89 7.13 -4.49
C ARG A 221 -3.26 7.12 -3.01
N GLY A 222 -3.58 8.27 -2.42
CA GLY A 222 -4.22 8.36 -1.10
C GLY A 222 -5.74 8.10 -1.11
N ASP A 223 -6.38 8.16 -2.28
CA ASP A 223 -7.82 7.98 -2.47
C ASP A 223 -8.14 6.50 -2.76
N VAL A 224 -8.84 5.84 -1.83
CA VAL A 224 -9.22 4.43 -1.95
C VAL A 224 -10.13 4.17 -3.15
N VAL A 225 -11.00 5.10 -3.53
CA VAL A 225 -11.92 4.93 -4.67
C VAL A 225 -11.14 4.96 -5.98
N LYS A 226 -10.17 5.89 -6.11
CA LYS A 226 -9.29 5.96 -7.29
C LYS A 226 -8.37 4.74 -7.38
N VAL A 227 -7.76 4.32 -6.26
CA VAL A 227 -6.92 3.11 -6.21
C VAL A 227 -7.73 1.86 -6.56
N CYS A 228 -8.93 1.67 -6.02
CA CYS A 228 -9.77 0.50 -6.36
C CYS A 228 -10.19 0.49 -7.85
N ARG A 229 -10.50 1.66 -8.44
CA ARG A 229 -10.83 1.76 -9.87
C ARG A 229 -9.63 1.43 -10.76
N MET A 230 -8.47 2.05 -10.49
CA MET A 230 -7.23 1.74 -11.20
C MET A 230 -6.88 0.24 -11.08
N ALA A 231 -7.00 -0.34 -9.89
CA ALA A 231 -6.72 -1.76 -9.69
C ALA A 231 -7.67 -2.65 -10.51
N SER A 232 -8.95 -2.30 -10.61
CA SER A 232 -9.90 -3.07 -11.44
C SER A 232 -9.58 -3.05 -12.94
N ALA A 233 -8.95 -1.98 -13.43
CA ALA A 233 -8.42 -1.90 -14.79
C ALA A 233 -7.09 -2.67 -14.90
N MET A 234 -6.07 -2.28 -14.13
CA MET A 234 -4.69 -2.81 -14.25
C MET A 234 -4.53 -4.30 -13.94
N ILE A 235 -5.47 -4.94 -13.22
CA ILE A 235 -5.43 -6.40 -13.03
C ILE A 235 -5.85 -7.14 -14.32
N ASN A 236 -6.54 -6.48 -15.25
CA ASN A 236 -6.80 -6.95 -16.61
C ASN A 236 -5.70 -6.49 -17.58
N SER A 237 -5.30 -7.35 -18.53
CA SER A 237 -4.32 -6.97 -19.55
C SER A 237 -4.92 -6.26 -20.77
N HIS A 238 -6.25 -6.26 -20.90
CA HIS A 238 -6.93 -5.51 -21.96
C HIS A 238 -6.70 -4.01 -21.75
N ASP A 239 -6.52 -3.28 -22.85
CA ASP A 239 -6.25 -1.84 -22.92
C ASP A 239 -4.91 -1.38 -22.30
N ASP A 240 -4.65 -1.64 -21.02
CA ASP A 240 -3.58 -1.00 -20.22
C ASP A 240 -2.27 -1.82 -20.06
N GLN A 241 -2.11 -2.93 -20.79
CA GLN A 241 -1.00 -3.91 -20.60
C GLN A 241 -0.88 -4.45 -19.15
N GLY A 242 -2.00 -4.51 -18.43
CA GLY A 242 -2.07 -5.01 -17.06
C GLY A 242 -1.81 -6.51 -16.85
N VAL A 243 -2.04 -6.98 -15.62
CA VAL A 243 -1.36 -8.17 -15.05
C VAL A 243 -1.74 -9.51 -15.70
N LEU A 244 -3.00 -9.73 -16.07
CA LEU A 244 -3.53 -11.05 -16.45
C LEU A 244 -4.22 -11.04 -17.82
N VAL A 245 -3.82 -11.96 -18.70
CA VAL A 245 -4.47 -12.19 -20.00
C VAL A 245 -5.67 -13.11 -19.85
N GLY A 246 -6.84 -12.64 -20.27
CA GLY A 246 -8.08 -13.39 -20.19
C GLY A 246 -8.18 -14.41 -21.31
N ASN A 247 -8.50 -15.67 -20.98
CA ASN A 247 -8.79 -16.68 -22.00
C ASN A 247 -9.84 -17.67 -21.49
N TRP A 248 -10.98 -17.68 -22.18
CA TRP A 248 -12.11 -18.54 -21.91
C TRP A 248 -12.21 -19.73 -22.88
N SER A 249 -11.33 -19.84 -23.88
CA SER A 249 -11.21 -21.00 -24.77
C SER A 249 -10.55 -22.21 -24.09
N ASP A 250 -10.64 -23.38 -24.70
CA ASP A 250 -10.01 -24.61 -24.20
C ASP A 250 -8.52 -24.76 -24.56
N ASP A 251 -7.94 -23.82 -25.31
CA ASP A 251 -6.51 -23.83 -25.66
C ASP A 251 -5.71 -22.86 -24.75
N PHE A 252 -4.80 -23.44 -23.98
CA PHE A 252 -3.87 -22.72 -23.10
C PHE A 252 -2.39 -22.93 -23.52
N SER A 253 -2.14 -23.46 -24.71
CA SER A 253 -0.79 -23.86 -25.20
C SER A 253 0.23 -22.73 -25.26
N LEU A 254 -0.21 -21.47 -25.33
CA LEU A 254 0.62 -20.26 -25.32
C LEU A 254 0.82 -19.64 -23.91
N GLY A 255 0.43 -20.35 -22.85
CA GLY A 255 0.61 -19.92 -21.47
C GLY A 255 2.07 -19.62 -21.14
N SER A 256 2.32 -18.50 -20.46
CA SER A 256 3.67 -17.99 -20.19
C SER A 256 3.91 -17.74 -18.69
N PRO A 257 5.07 -18.14 -18.13
CA PRO A 257 5.42 -17.83 -16.75
C PRO A 257 5.64 -16.31 -16.56
N PRO A 258 5.48 -15.77 -15.34
CA PRO A 258 5.56 -14.34 -15.07
C PRO A 258 7.01 -13.80 -15.19
N THR A 259 7.38 -13.34 -16.39
CA THR A 259 8.72 -12.81 -16.69
C THR A 259 8.68 -11.46 -17.43
N LEU A 260 7.90 -10.50 -16.89
CA LEU A 260 7.69 -9.13 -17.40
C LEU A 260 6.66 -8.95 -18.54
N ALA A 261 5.87 -9.98 -18.85
CA ALA A 261 4.71 -9.89 -19.75
C ALA A 261 3.41 -10.22 -19.00
N PRO A 262 2.22 -9.78 -19.49
CA PRO A 262 0.93 -10.18 -18.96
C PRO A 262 0.79 -11.70 -18.84
N VAL A 263 0.39 -12.18 -17.66
CA VAL A 263 0.40 -13.61 -17.34
C VAL A 263 -0.79 -14.30 -18.01
N SER A 264 -0.47 -15.22 -18.92
CA SER A 264 -1.43 -16.03 -19.66
C SER A 264 -1.60 -17.38 -18.95
N PHE A 265 -2.79 -17.79 -18.48
CA PHE A 265 -4.12 -17.21 -18.69
C PHE A 265 -4.98 -17.17 -17.42
N ALA A 266 -5.95 -16.25 -17.39
CA ALA A 266 -6.87 -16.04 -16.29
C ALA A 266 -8.35 -16.21 -16.69
N GLN A 267 -9.14 -16.64 -15.70
CA GLN A 267 -10.60 -16.61 -15.69
C GLN A 267 -11.08 -15.85 -14.43
N CYS A 268 -12.37 -15.58 -14.30
CA CYS A 268 -12.94 -14.67 -13.29
C CYS A 268 -12.43 -14.88 -11.85
N TRP A 269 -12.25 -16.12 -11.39
CA TRP A 269 -11.74 -16.40 -10.03
C TRP A 269 -10.24 -16.09 -9.87
N VAL A 270 -9.45 -16.17 -10.94
CA VAL A 270 -8.02 -15.80 -10.95
C VAL A 270 -7.89 -14.28 -10.84
N TYR A 271 -8.67 -13.54 -11.63
CA TYR A 271 -8.79 -12.09 -11.53
C TYR A 271 -9.20 -11.65 -10.13
N ALA A 272 -10.25 -12.24 -9.58
CA ALA A 272 -10.72 -11.91 -8.23
C ALA A 272 -9.68 -12.27 -7.14
N GLY A 273 -8.97 -13.40 -7.30
CA GLY A 273 -7.90 -13.82 -6.40
C GLY A 273 -6.73 -12.82 -6.38
N VAL A 274 -6.23 -12.43 -7.55
CA VAL A 274 -5.11 -11.47 -7.69
C VAL A 274 -5.52 -10.05 -7.28
N LEU A 275 -6.71 -9.59 -7.65
CA LEU A 275 -7.25 -8.31 -7.16
C LEU A 275 -7.37 -8.30 -5.64
N ASN A 276 -7.86 -9.39 -5.03
CA ASN A 276 -7.94 -9.49 -3.58
C ASN A 276 -6.55 -9.52 -2.91
N THR A 277 -5.54 -10.16 -3.52
CA THR A 277 -4.14 -10.03 -3.09
C THR A 277 -3.69 -8.58 -3.11
N PHE A 278 -3.88 -7.87 -4.23
CA PHE A 278 -3.48 -6.47 -4.41
C PHE A 278 -4.08 -5.56 -3.34
N LEU A 279 -5.41 -5.63 -3.15
CA LEU A 279 -6.14 -4.83 -2.16
C LEU A 279 -5.62 -5.10 -0.74
N ARG A 280 -5.53 -6.37 -0.31
CA ARG A 280 -5.01 -6.73 1.01
C ARG A 280 -3.55 -6.32 1.21
N CYS A 281 -2.72 -6.44 0.17
CA CYS A 281 -1.31 -6.06 0.20
C CYS A 281 -1.15 -4.57 0.51
N LEU A 282 -1.99 -3.71 -0.06
CA LEU A 282 -2.00 -2.27 0.22
C LEU A 282 -2.69 -1.86 1.53
N GLY A 283 -3.24 -2.82 2.29
CA GLY A 283 -3.91 -2.58 3.56
C GLY A 283 -5.41 -2.32 3.47
N LEU A 284 -6.02 -2.57 2.31
CA LEU A 284 -7.47 -2.46 2.10
C LEU A 284 -8.17 -3.74 2.55
N ALA A 285 -9.32 -3.59 3.20
CA ALA A 285 -10.16 -4.73 3.58
C ALA A 285 -10.95 -5.23 2.36
N SER A 286 -10.74 -6.49 1.97
CA SER A 286 -11.42 -7.08 0.81
C SER A 286 -11.73 -8.56 0.99
N ARG A 287 -12.68 -9.05 0.19
CA ARG A 287 -13.06 -10.47 0.08
C ARG A 287 -13.54 -10.78 -1.34
N VAL A 288 -13.29 -12.01 -1.79
CA VAL A 288 -13.85 -12.53 -3.05
C VAL A 288 -15.32 -12.91 -2.84
N ILE A 289 -16.16 -12.59 -3.82
CA ILE A 289 -17.59 -12.95 -3.88
C ILE A 289 -17.81 -13.81 -5.12
N THR A 290 -18.58 -14.89 -4.98
CA THR A 290 -19.09 -15.69 -6.11
C THR A 290 -20.57 -15.38 -6.29
N ASN A 291 -20.97 -15.03 -7.51
CA ASN A 291 -22.38 -14.95 -7.90
C ASN A 291 -22.71 -16.12 -8.83
N PHE A 292 -23.72 -16.92 -8.49
CA PHE A 292 -24.17 -18.04 -9.34
C PHE A 292 -25.27 -17.54 -10.30
N PHE A 293 -25.28 -18.05 -11.53
CA PHE A 293 -26.14 -17.56 -12.62
C PHE A 293 -25.98 -16.06 -12.87
N SER A 294 -24.73 -15.59 -12.99
CA SER A 294 -24.45 -14.16 -13.10
C SER A 294 -24.83 -13.63 -14.48
N ALA A 295 -25.83 -12.75 -14.54
CA ALA A 295 -26.21 -12.08 -15.79
C ALA A 295 -25.05 -11.22 -16.33
N HIS A 296 -24.87 -11.25 -17.65
CA HIS A 296 -23.93 -10.44 -18.41
C HIS A 296 -24.70 -9.76 -19.56
N ASP A 297 -25.37 -8.68 -19.17
CA ASP A 297 -26.09 -7.73 -20.05
C ASP A 297 -25.08 -6.97 -20.92
N ASN A 298 -25.21 -7.07 -22.24
CA ASN A 298 -24.31 -6.44 -23.21
C ASN A 298 -24.83 -5.11 -23.77
N ASN A 299 -25.96 -4.59 -23.25
CA ASN A 299 -26.62 -3.39 -23.77
C ASN A 299 -27.06 -2.39 -22.67
N GLY A 300 -27.05 -2.78 -21.40
CA GLY A 300 -27.33 -1.94 -20.24
C GLY A 300 -28.82 -1.73 -19.93
N ASN A 301 -29.72 -2.55 -20.48
CA ASN A 301 -31.17 -2.43 -20.27
C ASN A 301 -31.67 -3.06 -18.95
N LEU A 302 -30.79 -3.70 -18.17
CA LEU A 302 -31.09 -4.42 -16.93
C LEU A 302 -31.99 -5.66 -17.11
N ARG A 303 -31.85 -6.34 -18.25
CA ARG A 303 -32.53 -7.57 -18.63
C ARG A 303 -31.51 -8.54 -19.21
N THR A 304 -31.94 -9.78 -19.47
CA THR A 304 -31.12 -10.80 -20.13
C THR A 304 -31.95 -11.44 -21.21
N ASP A 305 -31.77 -11.01 -22.45
CA ASP A 305 -32.60 -11.44 -23.58
C ASP A 305 -31.99 -12.68 -24.26
N LEU A 306 -32.50 -13.86 -23.89
CA LEU A 306 -32.14 -15.15 -24.49
C LEU A 306 -33.11 -15.48 -25.64
N VAL A 307 -32.59 -15.57 -26.87
CA VAL A 307 -33.38 -15.83 -28.07
C VAL A 307 -33.35 -17.32 -28.40
N PHE A 308 -34.52 -17.89 -28.67
CA PHE A 308 -34.67 -19.30 -29.07
C PHE A 308 -35.35 -19.39 -30.44
N THR A 309 -34.96 -20.40 -31.21
CA THR A 309 -35.60 -20.78 -32.47
C THR A 309 -36.98 -21.41 -32.20
N ALA A 310 -37.79 -21.59 -33.25
CA ALA A 310 -39.13 -22.19 -33.12
C ALA A 310 -39.13 -23.64 -32.61
N ASP A 311 -38.01 -24.36 -32.78
CA ASP A 311 -37.72 -25.69 -32.25
C ASP A 311 -37.03 -25.68 -30.87
N MET A 312 -37.12 -24.54 -30.15
CA MET A 312 -36.61 -24.33 -28.78
C MET A 312 -35.10 -24.50 -28.62
N GLN A 313 -34.32 -24.35 -29.71
CA GLN A 313 -32.86 -24.34 -29.62
C GLN A 313 -32.33 -22.91 -29.39
N PRO A 314 -31.20 -22.72 -28.68
CA PRO A 314 -30.61 -21.40 -28.49
C PRO A 314 -30.18 -20.77 -29.83
N ASP A 315 -30.67 -19.57 -30.14
CA ASP A 315 -30.24 -18.80 -31.30
C ASP A 315 -29.00 -17.98 -30.94
N SER A 316 -27.82 -18.56 -31.19
CA SER A 316 -26.52 -17.94 -30.93
C SER A 316 -26.15 -16.79 -31.88
N ARG A 317 -26.95 -16.52 -32.93
CA ARG A 317 -26.72 -15.38 -33.83
C ARG A 317 -27.43 -14.12 -33.32
N ASN A 318 -28.60 -14.29 -32.71
CA ASN A 318 -29.43 -13.19 -32.22
C ASN A 318 -29.31 -12.97 -30.71
N THR A 319 -28.99 -14.00 -29.93
CA THR A 319 -28.70 -13.85 -28.49
C THR A 319 -27.38 -13.12 -28.29
N ARG A 320 -27.41 -11.97 -27.60
CA ARG A 320 -26.21 -11.20 -27.24
C ARG A 320 -25.87 -11.25 -25.76
N ASP A 321 -26.88 -11.28 -24.89
CA ASP A 321 -26.65 -11.38 -23.45
C ASP A 321 -26.32 -12.83 -23.06
N SER A 322 -25.70 -13.02 -21.90
CA SER A 322 -25.37 -14.36 -21.42
C SER A 322 -25.57 -14.50 -19.91
N ILE A 323 -25.76 -15.73 -19.45
CA ILE A 323 -25.76 -16.09 -18.03
C ILE A 323 -24.49 -16.87 -17.76
N TRP A 324 -23.64 -16.34 -16.89
CA TRP A 324 -22.34 -16.92 -16.57
C TRP A 324 -22.48 -17.91 -15.42
N TYR A 325 -22.01 -19.13 -15.71
CA TYR A 325 -21.88 -20.23 -14.78
C TYR A 325 -20.48 -20.19 -14.15
N GLN A 326 -20.37 -20.64 -12.89
CA GLN A 326 -19.09 -20.72 -12.20
C GLN A 326 -18.53 -22.17 -12.21
N THR A 327 -19.20 -23.12 -12.89
CA THR A 327 -18.49 -24.21 -13.59
C THR A 327 -18.01 -23.76 -14.96
N ARG A 328 -16.98 -24.44 -15.49
CA ARG A 328 -17.03 -24.82 -16.90
C ARG A 328 -18.00 -25.99 -17.04
N HIS A 329 -19.11 -25.76 -17.73
CA HIS A 329 -19.75 -26.86 -18.44
C HIS A 329 -18.79 -27.32 -19.55
N ASN A 330 -18.17 -28.48 -19.35
CA ASN A 330 -17.71 -29.30 -20.48
C ASN A 330 -18.94 -29.89 -21.17
N THR A 331 -19.75 -29.06 -21.82
CA THR A 331 -20.76 -29.52 -22.79
C THR A 331 -20.02 -29.97 -24.05
N ARG A 332 -19.70 -31.26 -24.07
CA ARG A 332 -19.63 -32.03 -25.32
C ARG A 332 -21.05 -32.34 -25.81
#